data_AF-A0AA49IXZ9-F1
#
_entry.id   AF-A0AA49IXZ9-F1
#
_cell.length_a   1.000
_cell.length_b   1.000
_cell.length_c   1.000
_cell.angle_alpha   90.00
_cell.angle_beta   90.00
_cell.angle_gamma   90.00
#
_symmetry.space_group_name_H-M   'P 1'
#
loop_
_entity.id
_entity.type
_entity.pdbx_description
1 polymer ?
#
loop_
_entity_poly.entity_id
_entity_poly.type
_entity_poly.pdbx_seq_one_letter_code
_entity_poly.pdbx_strand_id
1 'polypeptide(L)'
;MLREPAHNRQGGAMLLEGLISILIFAMGILAIVGLHASSTKATTQAKSRVDASLVASQRIGQMWVDQGNLGGYAETDTTVAGLPNGTRTTAILGTQATVTVSWQMPGDDTVHSYQTIAQINTNP
;
A
#
# COMPACT_ATOMS: atom_id res chain seq x y z
N MET A 1 -5.99 -16.14 -77.10
CA MET A 1 -6.98 -15.44 -76.23
C MET A 1 -6.27 -15.09 -74.93
N LEU A 2 -5.93 -13.81 -74.73
CA LEU A 2 -5.25 -13.30 -73.54
C LEU A 2 -6.28 -12.57 -72.67
N ARG A 3 -6.41 -12.92 -71.39
CA ARG A 3 -7.19 -12.15 -70.41
C ARG A 3 -6.22 -11.32 -69.58
N GLU A 4 -6.39 -10.01 -69.61
CA GLU A 4 -5.59 -9.04 -68.84
C GLU A 4 -5.93 -9.10 -67.33
N PRO A 5 -4.94 -8.87 -66.44
CA PRO A 5 -5.16 -8.78 -65.00
C PRO A 5 -5.84 -7.46 -64.62
N ALA A 6 -6.93 -7.53 -63.86
CA ALA A 6 -7.60 -6.35 -63.31
C ALA A 6 -6.71 -5.66 -62.27
N HIS A 7 -6.31 -4.42 -62.54
CA HIS A 7 -5.50 -3.61 -61.63
C HIS A 7 -6.39 -3.08 -60.49
N ASN A 8 -6.30 -3.72 -59.32
CA ASN A 8 -7.06 -3.31 -58.14
C ASN A 8 -6.48 -2.01 -57.59
N ARG A 9 -7.29 -0.95 -57.58
CA ARG A 9 -6.90 0.42 -57.23
C ARG A 9 -6.87 0.56 -55.70
N GLN A 10 -5.86 -0.05 -55.07
CA GLN A 10 -5.54 0.11 -53.66
C GLN A 10 -4.72 1.38 -53.45
N GLY A 11 -5.30 2.40 -52.80
CA GLY A 11 -4.54 3.59 -52.44
C GLY A 11 -5.44 4.72 -52.00
N GLY A 12 -5.66 4.85 -50.69
CA GLY A 12 -6.39 5.99 -50.13
C GLY A 12 -6.61 5.94 -48.62
N ALA A 13 -6.61 4.76 -48.00
CA ALA A 13 -6.88 4.62 -46.57
C ALA A 13 -5.62 4.57 -45.67
N MET A 14 -4.41 4.45 -46.24
CA MET A 14 -3.18 4.15 -45.48
C MET A 14 -2.86 5.17 -44.37
N LEU A 15 -3.07 6.47 -44.61
CA LEU A 15 -2.85 7.51 -43.60
C LEU A 15 -3.90 7.46 -42.49
N LEU A 16 -5.15 7.17 -42.84
CA LEU A 16 -6.24 7.05 -41.88
C LEU A 16 -6.08 5.80 -41.02
N GLU A 17 -5.70 4.68 -41.62
CA GLU A 17 -5.39 3.42 -40.92
C GLU A 17 -4.20 3.59 -39.97
N GLY A 18 -3.15 4.31 -40.39
CA GLY A 18 -2.03 4.65 -39.52
C GLY A 18 -2.45 5.53 -38.33
N LEU A 19 -3.26 6.56 -38.57
CA LEU A 19 -3.75 7.45 -37.50
C LEU A 19 -4.63 6.69 -36.50
N ILE A 20 -5.53 5.83 -36.99
CA ILE A 20 -6.38 4.98 -36.13
C ILE A 20 -5.52 4.00 -35.32
N SER A 21 -4.49 3.42 -35.94
CA SER A 21 -3.56 2.50 -35.25
C SER A 21 -2.80 3.22 -34.13
N ILE A 22 -2.26 4.41 -34.40
CA ILE A 22 -1.56 5.23 -33.40
C ILE A 22 -2.53 5.67 -32.29
N LEU A 23 -3.77 6.04 -32.63
CA LEU A 23 -4.79 6.42 -31.65
C LEU A 23 -5.13 5.26 -30.71
N ILE A 24 -5.42 4.07 -31.25
CA ILE A 24 -5.74 2.89 -30.44
C ILE A 24 -4.53 2.48 -29.60
N PHE A 25 -3.33 2.52 -30.17
CA PHE A 25 -2.10 2.20 -29.46
C PHE A 25 -1.83 3.18 -28.30
N ALA A 26 -2.02 4.49 -28.52
CA ALA A 26 -1.88 5.50 -27.48
C ALA A 26 -2.90 5.30 -26.34
N MET A 27 -4.16 4.96 -26.66
CA MET A 27 -5.16 4.60 -25.65
C MET A 27 -4.72 3.36 -24.85
N GLY A 28 -4.15 2.35 -25.50
CA GLY A 28 -3.61 1.16 -24.85
C GLY A 28 -2.49 1.49 -23.85
N ILE A 29 -1.55 2.34 -24.23
CA ILE A 29 -0.46 2.79 -23.33
C ILE A 29 -1.05 3.52 -22.11
N LEU A 30 -1.98 4.45 -22.32
CA LEU A 30 -2.61 5.19 -21.22
C LEU A 30 -3.32 4.26 -20.22
N ALA A 31 -4.03 3.24 -20.73
CA ALA A 31 -4.68 2.25 -19.88
C ALA A 31 -3.68 1.48 -19.00
N ILE A 32 -2.54 1.05 -19.56
CA ILE A 32 -1.50 0.32 -18.82
C ILE A 32 -0.81 1.24 -17.79
N VAL A 33 -0.55 2.50 -18.13
CA VAL A 33 0.01 3.47 -17.17
C VAL A 33 -0.93 3.69 -15.98
N GLY A 34 -2.24 3.77 -16.23
CA GLY A 34 -3.25 3.83 -15.17
C GLY A 34 -3.23 2.60 -14.26
N LEU A 35 -3.16 1.40 -14.83
CA LEU A 35 -3.04 0.16 -14.06
C LEU A 35 -1.73 0.12 -13.26
N HIS A 36 -0.62 0.53 -13.87
CA HIS A 36 0.69 0.55 -13.21
C HIS A 36 0.72 1.52 -12.03
N ALA A 37 0.12 2.70 -12.18
CA ALA A 37 -0.03 3.65 -11.09
C ALA A 37 -0.88 3.07 -9.94
N SER A 38 -1.97 2.39 -10.25
CA SER A 38 -2.81 1.71 -9.26
C SER A 38 -2.05 0.61 -8.51
N SER A 39 -1.30 -0.23 -9.23
CA SER A 39 -0.48 -1.29 -8.64
C SER A 39 0.61 -0.74 -7.72
N THR A 40 1.24 0.37 -8.11
CA THR A 40 2.24 1.06 -7.27
C THR A 40 1.61 1.57 -5.98
N LYS A 41 0.43 2.22 -6.07
CA LYS A 41 -0.32 2.67 -4.88
C LYS A 41 -0.64 1.51 -3.95
N ALA A 42 -1.20 0.42 -4.48
CA ALA A 42 -1.53 -0.77 -3.70
C ALA A 42 -0.30 -1.37 -2.99
N THR A 43 0.86 -1.37 -3.65
CA THR A 43 2.12 -1.83 -3.05
C THR A 43 2.55 -0.93 -1.88
N THR A 44 2.47 0.39 -2.04
CA THR A 44 2.74 1.34 -0.95
C THR A 44 1.78 1.14 0.21
N GLN A 45 0.49 0.91 -0.08
CA GLN A 45 -0.51 0.65 0.96
C GLN A 45 -0.19 -0.60 1.78
N ALA A 46 0.18 -1.68 1.09
CA ALA A 46 0.58 -2.93 1.71
C ALA A 46 1.85 -2.75 2.56
N LYS A 47 2.83 -1.98 2.07
CA LYS A 47 4.04 -1.67 2.81
C LYS A 47 3.75 -0.95 4.13
N SER A 48 2.91 0.09 4.12
CA SER A 48 2.55 0.80 5.36
C SER A 48 1.86 -0.12 6.38
N ARG A 49 1.04 -1.08 5.93
CA ARG A 49 0.42 -2.09 6.81
C ARG A 49 1.46 -3.01 7.47
N VAL A 50 2.47 -3.43 6.70
CA VAL A 50 3.58 -4.26 7.21
C VAL A 50 4.47 -3.47 8.16
N ASP A 51 4.77 -2.21 7.85
CA ASP A 51 5.57 -1.36 8.72
C ASP A 51 4.82 -1.09 10.05
N ALA A 52 3.50 -0.90 10.01
CA ALA A 52 2.68 -0.75 11.21
C ALA A 52 2.63 -2.01 12.08
N SER A 53 2.52 -3.20 11.47
CA SER A 53 2.56 -4.45 12.23
C SER A 53 3.94 -4.68 12.86
N LEU A 54 5.01 -4.36 12.13
CA LEU A 54 6.37 -4.44 12.65
C LEU A 54 6.58 -3.51 13.85
N VAL A 55 6.13 -2.25 13.77
CA VAL A 55 6.21 -1.29 14.88
C VAL A 55 5.47 -1.81 16.12
N ALA A 56 4.29 -2.39 15.92
CA ALA A 56 3.51 -2.97 17.01
C ALA A 56 4.22 -4.19 17.62
N SER A 57 4.71 -5.12 16.80
CA SER A 57 5.45 -6.30 17.25
C SER A 57 6.75 -5.95 17.97
N GLN A 58 7.48 -4.94 17.49
CA GLN A 58 8.68 -4.43 18.17
C GLN A 58 8.32 -3.90 19.56
N ARG A 59 7.21 -3.16 19.70
CA ARG A 59 6.74 -2.65 20.99
C ARG A 59 6.38 -3.78 21.96
N ILE A 60 5.65 -4.80 21.49
CA ILE A 60 5.37 -6.01 22.29
C ILE A 60 6.68 -6.70 22.71
N GLY A 61 7.62 -6.88 21.78
CA GLY A 61 8.90 -7.51 22.06
C GLY A 61 9.71 -6.78 23.13
N GLN A 62 9.71 -5.44 23.12
CA GLN A 62 10.35 -4.63 24.17
C GLN A 62 9.70 -4.89 25.54
N MET A 63 8.37 -4.92 25.61
CA MET A 63 7.67 -5.19 26.87
C MET A 63 7.88 -6.61 27.38
N TRP A 64 8.07 -7.59 26.49
CA TRP A 64 8.44 -8.96 26.89
C TRP A 64 9.85 -9.07 27.49
N VAL A 65 10.77 -8.17 27.12
CA VAL A 65 12.11 -8.11 27.71
C VAL A 65 12.07 -7.36 29.05
N ASP A 66 11.24 -6.34 29.16
CA ASP A 66 11.11 -5.46 30.34
C ASP A 66 9.77 -5.67 31.07
N GLN A 67 9.49 -6.93 31.42
CA GLN A 67 8.21 -7.35 32.02
C GLN A 67 7.92 -6.68 33.37
N GLY A 68 8.97 -6.25 34.08
CA GLY A 68 8.85 -5.58 35.37
C GLY A 68 8.38 -4.11 35.29
N ASN A 69 8.44 -3.50 34.11
CA ASN A 69 8.20 -2.07 33.91
C ASN A 69 7.12 -1.79 32.85
N LEU A 70 6.09 -2.64 32.74
CA LEU A 70 5.01 -2.48 31.75
C LEU A 70 4.34 -1.09 31.81
N GLY A 71 4.19 -0.53 33.01
CA GLY A 71 3.62 0.80 33.20
C GLY A 71 4.40 1.92 32.49
N GLY A 72 5.71 1.77 32.31
CA GLY A 72 6.55 2.71 31.57
C GLY A 72 6.35 2.67 30.05
N TYR A 73 5.68 1.64 29.53
CA TYR A 73 5.37 1.51 28.10
C TYR A 73 4.01 2.07 27.73
N ALA A 74 3.17 2.44 28.70
CA ALA A 74 1.88 3.07 28.43
C ALA A 74 2.11 4.42 27.74
N GLU A 75 1.53 4.59 26.56
CA GLU A 75 1.71 5.80 25.74
C GLU A 75 0.43 6.08 24.95
N THR A 76 0.18 7.35 24.64
CA THR A 76 -0.95 7.78 23.82
C THR A 76 -0.44 8.62 22.66
N ASP A 77 -0.85 8.26 21.44
CA ASP A 77 -0.60 8.98 20.20
C ASP A 77 0.87 9.39 19.97
N THR A 78 1.79 8.53 20.38
CA THR A 78 3.21 8.78 20.19
C THR A 78 3.57 8.63 18.71
N THR A 79 4.21 9.65 18.13
CA THR A 79 4.58 9.66 16.71
C THR A 79 5.54 8.53 16.37
N VAL A 80 5.24 7.82 15.29
CA VAL A 80 6.06 6.71 14.80
C VAL A 80 6.77 7.13 13.51
N ALA A 81 8.10 7.06 13.53
CA ALA A 81 8.90 7.25 12.32
C ALA A 81 8.66 6.08 11.33
N GLY A 82 8.54 6.40 10.05
CA GLY A 82 8.36 5.39 8.98
C GLY A 82 6.90 5.12 8.60
N LEU A 83 5.93 5.74 9.27
CA LEU A 83 4.52 5.73 8.87
C LEU A 83 4.03 7.16 8.60
N PRO A 84 3.31 7.40 7.48
CA PRO A 84 2.76 8.72 7.18
C PRO A 84 1.67 9.07 8.20
N ASN A 85 1.83 10.18 8.91
CA ASN A 85 0.97 10.60 10.03
C ASN A 85 0.75 9.47 11.05
N GLY A 86 1.77 8.64 11.27
CA GLY A 86 1.65 7.45 12.09
C GLY A 86 1.74 7.74 13.58
N THR A 87 0.80 7.22 14.37
CA THR A 87 0.86 7.26 15.84
C THR A 87 0.75 5.86 16.43
N ARG A 88 1.32 5.67 17.62
CA ARG A 88 1.19 4.45 18.43
C ARG A 88 0.62 4.80 19.78
N THR A 89 -0.34 3.99 20.22
CA THR A 89 -0.93 4.02 21.54
C THR A 89 -0.76 2.64 22.16
N THR A 90 -0.18 2.59 23.35
CA THR A 90 0.04 1.37 24.12
C THR A 90 -0.78 1.48 25.39
N ALA A 91 -1.81 0.65 25.52
CA ALA A 91 -2.65 0.57 26.71
C ALA A 91 -2.30 -0.70 27.49
N ILE A 92 -2.07 -0.55 28.80
CA ILE A 92 -1.72 -1.66 29.70
C ILE A 92 -2.87 -1.87 30.68
N LEU A 93 -3.34 -3.12 30.78
CA LEU A 93 -4.36 -3.55 31.74
C LEU A 93 -3.86 -4.80 32.48
N GLY A 94 -3.28 -4.61 33.67
CA GLY A 94 -2.61 -5.68 34.41
C GLY A 94 -1.41 -6.21 33.62
N THR A 95 -1.44 -7.49 33.24
CA THR A 95 -0.43 -8.15 32.39
C THR A 95 -0.77 -8.10 30.89
N GLN A 96 -1.91 -7.51 30.50
CA GLN A 96 -2.29 -7.35 29.11
C GLN A 96 -1.73 -6.04 28.54
N ALA A 97 -1.01 -6.14 27.42
CA ALA A 97 -0.61 -4.98 26.64
C ALA A 97 -1.37 -4.96 25.31
N THR A 98 -2.06 -3.85 25.05
CA THR A 98 -2.74 -3.57 23.78
C THR A 98 -1.96 -2.48 23.06
N VAL A 99 -1.40 -2.80 21.90
CA VAL A 99 -0.69 -1.83 21.06
C VAL A 99 -1.53 -1.55 19.82
N THR A 100 -1.90 -0.29 19.66
CA THR A 100 -2.63 0.23 18.51
C THR A 100 -1.74 1.18 17.75
N VAL A 101 -1.52 0.91 16.46
CA VAL A 101 -0.78 1.78 15.55
C VAL A 101 -1.76 2.32 14.53
N SER A 102 -1.85 3.65 14.41
CA SER A 102 -2.66 4.33 13.41
C SER A 102 -1.76 5.01 12.38
N TRP A 103 -2.21 5.12 11.12
CA TRP A 103 -1.51 5.88 10.08
C TRP A 103 -2.49 6.34 9.00
N GLN A 104 -2.13 7.39 8.27
CA GLN A 104 -2.94 7.93 7.18
C GLN A 104 -2.07 8.20 5.97
N MET A 105 -2.43 7.64 4.81
CA MET A 105 -1.64 7.84 3.59
C MET A 105 -1.80 9.25 3.03
N PRO A 106 -0.76 9.82 2.40
CA PRO A 106 -0.88 11.11 1.74
C PRO A 106 -1.94 11.05 0.63
N GLY A 107 -2.96 11.90 0.74
CA GLY A 107 -4.08 11.94 -0.22
C GLY A 107 -5.17 10.89 0.00
N ASP A 108 -5.15 10.16 1.12
CA ASP A 108 -6.27 9.34 1.61
C ASP A 108 -6.87 10.01 2.85
N ASP A 109 -8.19 10.22 2.86
CA ASP A 109 -8.91 10.78 4.02
C ASP A 109 -9.19 9.72 5.09
N THR A 110 -8.91 8.45 4.80
CA THR A 110 -9.14 7.33 5.71
C THR A 110 -7.95 7.13 6.64
N VAL A 111 -8.19 7.19 7.94
CA VAL A 111 -7.22 6.74 8.94
C VAL A 111 -7.27 5.22 9.00
N HIS A 112 -6.11 4.59 8.82
CA HIS A 112 -5.93 3.15 9.00
C HIS A 112 -5.41 2.85 10.40
N SER A 113 -5.72 1.65 10.89
CA SER A 113 -5.20 1.16 12.16
C SER A 113 -4.82 -0.31 12.10
N TYR A 114 -3.86 -0.67 12.93
CA TYR A 114 -3.44 -2.03 13.22
C TYR A 114 -3.36 -2.18 14.73
N GLN A 115 -3.99 -3.22 15.27
CA GLN A 115 -4.02 -3.47 16.71
C GLN A 115 -3.54 -4.88 17.00
N THR A 116 -2.71 -5.01 18.02
CA THR A 116 -2.27 -6.30 18.55
C THR A 116 -2.37 -6.31 20.07
N ILE A 117 -2.67 -7.47 20.63
CA ILE A 117 -2.82 -7.67 22.07
C ILE A 117 -1.88 -8.80 22.48
N ALA A 118 -1.07 -8.56 23.51
CA ALA A 118 -0.18 -9.54 24.09
C ALA A 118 -0.48 -9.73 25.58
N GLN A 119 -0.25 -10.96 26.06
CA GLN A 119 -0.15 -11.25 27.48
C GLN A 119 1.33 -11.26 27.86
N ILE A 120 1.65 -10.55 28.93
CA ILE A 120 3.02 -10.39 29.42
C ILE A 120 3.03 -10.87 30.86
N ASN A 121 3.24 -12.18 31.01
CA ASN A 121 3.37 -12.80 32.32
C ASN A 121 4.81 -12.67 32.78
N THR A 122 5.02 -12.20 34.00
CA THR A 122 6.34 -12.24 34.64
C THR A 122 6.70 -13.70 34.91
N ASN A 123 7.80 -14.18 34.35
CA ASN A 123 8.31 -15.50 34.73
C ASN A 123 8.88 -15.42 36.15
N PRO A 124 8.48 -16.30 37.08
CA PRO A 124 9.03 -16.33 38.44
C PRO A 124 10.52 -16.66 38.47
#